data_AF-A0A1B1Z285-F1
#
_entry.id   AF-A0A1B1Z285-F1
#
_cell.length_a   1.000
_cell.length_b   1.000
_cell.length_c   1.000
_cell.angle_alpha   90.00
_cell.angle_beta   90.00
_cell.angle_gamma   90.00
#
_symmetry.space_group_name_H-M   'P 1'
#
loop_
_entity.id
_entity.type
_entity.pdbx_description
1 polymer ?
#
loop_
_entity_poly.entity_id
_entity_poly.type
_entity_poly.pdbx_seq_one_letter_code
_entity_poly.pdbx_strand_id
1 'polypeptide(L)'
;MSGGDFILIRKIVVAIFTSCIITILNVIILGMELGLLIGMYLCPIVIFYGCLSSLVSDYITNRAKGFQRLFTAGLLHMVFAILFLIPILISERTNDLNIRNIVSDIFLMQSIMCSILFWLLDEFLRREKIKSKWRILLNKIGDLRM
;
A
#
# COMPACT_ATOMS: atom_id res chain seq x y z
N MET A 1 -2.77 -22.69 10.62
CA MET A 1 -2.87 -21.22 10.61
C MET A 1 -4.29 -20.80 10.94
N SER A 2 -4.42 -19.87 11.88
CA SER A 2 -5.70 -19.20 12.14
C SER A 2 -6.10 -18.34 10.94
N GLY A 3 -7.37 -17.95 10.83
CA GLY A 3 -7.80 -16.99 9.81
C GLY A 3 -7.09 -15.63 9.91
N GLY A 4 -6.63 -15.26 11.12
CA GLY A 4 -5.92 -14.00 11.39
C GLY A 4 -4.50 -13.96 10.82
N ASP A 5 -3.74 -15.06 10.93
CA ASP A 5 -2.35 -15.10 10.46
C ASP A 5 -2.25 -14.84 8.96
N PHE A 6 -3.20 -15.40 8.19
CA PHE A 6 -3.26 -15.19 6.75
C PHE A 6 -3.56 -13.73 6.39
N ILE A 7 -4.40 -13.04 7.16
CA ILE A 7 -4.76 -11.64 6.92
C ILE A 7 -3.52 -10.75 7.13
N LEU A 8 -2.75 -11.00 8.19
CA LEU A 8 -1.57 -10.20 8.51
C LEU A 8 -0.43 -10.46 7.52
N ILE A 9 -0.16 -11.72 7.17
CA ILE A 9 0.85 -12.07 6.16
C ILE A 9 0.52 -11.44 4.81
N ARG A 10 -0.75 -11.51 4.37
CA ARG A 10 -1.20 -10.89 3.11
C ARG A 10 -0.83 -9.41 3.07
N LYS A 11 -1.13 -8.67 4.13
CA LYS A 11 -0.87 -7.21 4.19
C LYS A 11 0.62 -6.87 4.14
N ILE A 12 1.44 -7.61 4.87
CA ILE A 12 2.91 -7.43 4.84
C ILE A 12 3.44 -7.73 3.44
N VAL A 13 2.99 -8.82 2.82
CA VAL A 13 3.39 -9.19 1.46
C VAL A 13 3.01 -8.07 0.48
N VAL A 14 1.76 -7.59 0.52
CA VAL A 14 1.32 -6.46 -0.32
C VAL A 14 2.20 -5.24 -0.10
N ALA A 15 2.46 -4.86 1.16
CA ALA A 15 3.27 -3.70 1.48
C ALA A 15 4.69 -3.78 0.90
N ILE A 16 5.34 -4.94 1.01
CA ILE A 16 6.67 -5.17 0.43
C ILE A 16 6.61 -5.05 -1.09
N PHE A 17 5.66 -5.73 -1.75
CA PHE A 17 5.52 -5.67 -3.21
C PHE A 17 5.23 -4.25 -3.71
N THR A 18 4.29 -3.53 -3.09
CA THR A 18 4.00 -2.13 -3.44
C THR A 18 5.24 -1.27 -3.29
N SER A 19 5.98 -1.41 -2.19
CA SER A 19 7.19 -0.63 -1.92
C SER A 19 8.28 -0.90 -2.96
N CYS A 20 8.51 -2.18 -3.31
CA CYS A 20 9.46 -2.55 -4.35
C CYS A 20 9.06 -1.97 -5.71
N ILE A 21 7.79 -2.12 -6.11
CA ILE A 21 7.30 -1.62 -7.40
C ILE A 21 7.44 -0.10 -7.48
N ILE A 22 7.00 0.63 -6.46
CA ILE A 22 7.12 2.10 -6.42
C ILE A 22 8.58 2.54 -6.42
N THR A 23 9.46 1.86 -5.69
CA THR A 23 10.90 2.17 -5.71
C THR A 23 11.49 1.97 -7.09
N ILE A 24 11.16 0.88 -7.78
CA ILE A 24 11.61 0.63 -9.16
C ILE A 24 11.08 1.71 -10.10
N LEU A 25 9.80 2.08 -10.00
CA LEU A 25 9.22 3.15 -10.81
C LEU A 25 9.93 4.49 -10.56
N ASN A 26 10.23 4.82 -9.31
CA ASN A 26 10.96 6.03 -8.96
C ASN A 26 12.38 6.03 -9.50
N VAL A 27 13.07 4.88 -9.46
CA VAL A 27 14.40 4.74 -10.07
C VAL A 27 14.35 4.95 -11.59
N ILE A 28 13.31 4.44 -12.26
CA ILE A 28 13.13 4.61 -13.71
C ILE A 28 12.85 6.07 -14.08
N ILE A 29 12.02 6.77 -13.31
CA ILE A 29 11.55 8.13 -13.63
C ILE A 29 12.56 9.19 -13.19
N LEU A 30 13.13 9.06 -12.00
CA LEU A 30 13.94 10.09 -11.33
C LEU A 30 15.44 9.77 -11.29
N GLY A 31 15.83 8.58 -11.77
CA GLY A 31 17.20 8.07 -11.69
C GLY A 31 17.50 7.33 -10.40
N MET A 32 18.66 6.65 -10.36
CA MET A 32 19.00 5.71 -9.30
C MET A 32 19.10 6.35 -7.91
N GLU A 33 19.82 7.47 -7.79
CA GLU A 33 20.06 8.12 -6.49
C GLU A 33 18.77 8.66 -5.87
N LEU A 34 18.06 9.53 -6.59
CA LEU A 34 16.84 10.16 -6.11
C LEU A 34 15.69 9.15 -5.96
N GLY A 35 15.60 8.19 -6.89
CA GLY A 35 14.57 7.15 -6.86
C GLY A 35 14.72 6.20 -5.68
N LEU A 36 15.95 5.78 -5.34
CA LEU A 36 16.21 4.98 -4.15
C LEU A 36 15.95 5.75 -2.86
N LEU A 37 16.36 7.03 -2.78
CA LEU A 37 16.11 7.87 -1.61
C LEU A 37 14.61 7.99 -1.31
N ILE A 38 13.81 8.28 -2.34
CA ILE A 38 12.36 8.37 -2.22
C ILE A 38 11.77 7.00 -1.88
N GLY A 39 12.23 5.93 -2.51
CA GLY A 39 11.78 4.56 -2.22
C GLY A 39 12.04 4.13 -0.77
N MET A 40 13.21 4.45 -0.23
CA MET A 40 13.56 4.20 1.18
C MET A 40 12.65 4.96 2.15
N TYR A 41 12.25 6.19 1.79
CA TYR A 41 11.31 6.97 2.59
C TYR A 41 9.87 6.44 2.49
N LEU A 42 9.42 6.07 1.29
CA LEU A 42 8.06 5.57 1.05
C LEU A 42 7.83 4.17 1.61
N CYS A 43 8.84 3.29 1.61
CA CYS A 43 8.70 1.91 2.08
C CYS A 43 8.10 1.78 3.49
N PRO A 44 8.65 2.41 4.55
CA PRO A 44 8.05 2.33 5.88
C PRO A 44 6.65 2.95 5.92
N ILE A 45 6.40 4.03 5.17
CA ILE A 45 5.08 4.66 5.08
C ILE A 45 4.05 3.68 4.50
N VAL A 46 4.38 3.02 3.41
CA VAL A 46 3.51 2.02 2.75
C VAL A 46 3.24 0.84 3.69
N ILE A 47 4.24 0.39 4.45
CA ILE A 47 4.07 -0.69 5.44
C ILE A 47 3.07 -0.27 6.52
N PHE A 48 3.27 0.87 7.18
CA PHE A 48 2.39 1.28 8.27
C PHE A 48 1.01 1.70 7.76
N TYR A 49 0.94 2.68 6.86
CA TYR A 49 -0.33 3.24 6.41
C TYR A 49 -1.09 2.31 5.47
N GLY A 50 -0.39 1.56 4.60
CA GLY A 50 -1.02 0.59 3.72
C GLY A 50 -1.66 -0.56 4.51
N CYS A 51 -0.94 -1.12 5.50
CA CYS A 51 -1.49 -2.16 6.36
C CYS A 51 -2.67 -1.66 7.18
N LEU A 52 -2.58 -0.48 7.80
CA LEU A 52 -3.67 0.13 8.57
C LEU A 52 -4.90 0.38 7.70
N SER A 53 -4.72 1.00 6.53
CA SER A 53 -5.78 1.23 5.54
C SER A 53 -6.46 -0.08 5.15
N SER A 54 -5.69 -1.13 4.86
CA SER A 54 -6.26 -2.43 4.49
C SER A 54 -6.98 -3.10 5.65
N LEU A 55 -6.53 -2.94 6.91
CA LEU A 55 -7.25 -3.46 8.09
C LEU A 55 -8.60 -2.76 8.29
N VAL A 56 -8.62 -1.43 8.16
CA VAL A 56 -9.85 -0.65 8.26
C VAL A 56 -10.80 -0.98 7.10
N SER A 57 -10.25 -1.12 5.89
CA SER A 57 -11.00 -1.58 4.71
C SER A 57 -11.61 -2.96 4.92
N ASP A 58 -10.88 -3.91 5.50
CA ASP A 58 -11.41 -5.25 5.85
C ASP A 58 -12.57 -5.17 6.83
N TYR A 59 -12.42 -4.35 7.86
CA TYR A 59 -13.42 -4.19 8.88
C TYR A 59 -14.71 -3.57 8.31
N ILE A 60 -14.60 -2.51 7.52
CA ILE A 60 -15.75 -1.79 6.96
C ILE A 60 -16.43 -2.60 5.85
N THR A 61 -15.66 -3.30 5.01
CA THR A 61 -16.19 -4.04 3.86
C THR A 61 -16.53 -5.50 4.17
N ASN A 62 -16.51 -5.92 5.43
CA ASN A 62 -16.73 -7.31 5.85
C ASN A 62 -18.05 -7.92 5.35
N ARG A 63 -19.09 -7.11 5.18
CA ARG A 63 -20.42 -7.51 4.70
C ARG A 63 -20.64 -7.20 3.21
N ALA A 64 -19.78 -6.41 2.60
CA ALA A 64 -19.89 -6.03 1.19
C ALA A 64 -19.36 -7.13 0.27
N LYS A 65 -19.98 -7.30 -0.90
CA LYS A 65 -19.58 -8.32 -1.89
C LYS A 65 -19.39 -7.72 -3.28
N GLY A 66 -18.60 -8.39 -4.11
CA GLY A 66 -18.42 -8.04 -5.51
C GLY A 66 -17.90 -6.61 -5.72
N PHE A 67 -18.52 -5.90 -6.67
CA PHE A 67 -18.09 -4.56 -7.08
C PHE A 67 -18.24 -3.50 -5.97
N GLN A 68 -19.30 -3.59 -5.16
CA GLN A 68 -19.50 -2.65 -4.04
C GLN A 68 -18.32 -2.69 -3.07
N ARG A 69 -17.86 -3.89 -2.70
CA ARG A 69 -16.67 -4.03 -1.86
C ARG A 69 -15.43 -3.47 -2.55
N LEU A 70 -15.19 -3.82 -3.80
CA LEU A 70 -14.02 -3.36 -4.55
C LEU A 70 -13.95 -1.82 -4.51
N PHE A 71 -15.06 -1.16 -4.82
CA PHE A 71 -15.16 0.29 -4.85
C PHE A 71 -15.01 0.91 -3.45
N THR A 72 -15.72 0.41 -2.43
CA THR A 72 -15.60 0.92 -1.05
C THR A 72 -14.19 0.75 -0.50
N ALA A 73 -13.54 -0.40 -0.77
CA ALA A 73 -12.15 -0.62 -0.38
C ALA A 73 -11.22 0.39 -1.06
N GLY A 74 -11.39 0.62 -2.36
CA GLY A 74 -10.59 1.60 -3.10
C GLY A 74 -10.75 3.01 -2.55
N LEU A 75 -11.98 3.43 -2.27
CA LEU A 75 -12.25 4.73 -1.64
C LEU A 75 -11.57 4.87 -0.28
N LEU A 76 -11.62 3.84 0.57
CA LEU A 76 -10.96 3.88 1.87
C LEU A 76 -9.45 4.05 1.73
N HIS A 77 -8.82 3.30 0.82
CA HIS A 77 -7.39 3.46 0.53
C HIS A 77 -7.05 4.88 0.05
N MET A 78 -7.86 5.46 -0.82
CA MET A 78 -7.68 6.84 -1.29
C MET A 78 -7.84 7.87 -0.16
N VAL A 79 -8.83 7.68 0.71
CA VAL A 79 -9.01 8.54 1.90
C VAL A 79 -7.77 8.48 2.80
N PHE A 80 -7.24 7.29 3.08
CA PHE A 80 -6.02 7.14 3.87
C PHE A 80 -4.80 7.81 3.22
N ALA A 81 -4.68 7.74 1.90
CA ALA A 81 -3.61 8.43 1.16
C ALA A 81 -3.70 9.95 1.32
N ILE A 82 -4.91 10.52 1.20
CA ILE A 82 -5.13 11.96 1.39
C ILE A 82 -4.86 12.35 2.85
N LEU A 83 -5.32 11.56 3.82
CA LEU A 83 -5.06 11.80 5.24
C LEU A 83 -3.56 11.84 5.55
N PHE A 84 -2.76 11.00 4.89
CA PHE A 84 -1.30 11.02 5.03
C PHE A 84 -0.68 12.33 4.53
N LEU A 85 -1.28 13.01 3.55
CA LEU A 85 -0.79 14.28 3.04
C LEU A 85 -1.14 15.48 3.93
N ILE A 86 -2.14 15.37 4.81
CA ILE A 86 -2.60 16.50 5.64
C ILE A 86 -1.46 17.12 6.48
N PRO A 87 -0.60 16.36 7.20
CA PRO A 87 0.52 16.94 7.93
C PRO A 87 1.51 17.68 7.03
N ILE A 88 1.74 17.17 5.82
CA ILE A 88 2.60 17.82 4.81
C ILE A 88 1.98 19.14 4.39
N LEU A 89 0.69 19.13 4.01
CA LEU A 89 -0.05 20.33 3.60
C LEU A 89 -0.14 21.40 4.69
N ILE A 90 -0.28 21.01 5.97
CA ILE A 90 -0.31 21.95 7.10
C ILE A 90 1.08 22.57 7.34
N SER A 91 2.14 21.75 7.32
CA SER A 91 3.53 22.20 7.44
C SER A 91 3.96 23.10 6.26
N GLU A 92 3.33 22.91 5.09
CA GLU A 92 3.58 23.67 3.87
C GLU A 92 2.87 25.03 3.80
N ARG A 93 2.09 25.43 4.80
CA ARG A 93 1.47 26.76 4.80
C ARG A 93 2.40 27.90 5.24
N THR A 94 3.60 27.59 5.74
CA THR A 94 4.44 28.55 6.49
C THR A 94 5.71 29.09 5.80
N ASN A 95 6.11 28.64 4.60
CA ASN A 95 7.34 29.06 3.89
C ASN A 95 7.18 29.06 2.34
N ASP A 96 8.17 29.64 1.63
CA ASP A 96 8.27 30.00 0.21
C ASP A 96 7.65 29.09 -0.89
N LEU A 97 7.05 29.72 -1.91
CA LEU A 97 6.02 29.13 -2.80
C LEU A 97 6.50 28.27 -3.99
N ASN A 98 7.67 28.52 -4.60
CA ASN A 98 7.96 27.96 -5.94
C ASN A 98 8.55 26.53 -5.94
N ILE A 99 9.53 26.24 -5.08
CA ILE A 99 10.09 24.88 -4.96
C ILE A 99 9.09 23.95 -4.24
N ARG A 100 8.18 24.52 -3.43
CA ARG A 100 7.16 23.78 -2.68
C ARG A 100 6.09 23.14 -3.55
N ASN A 101 5.57 23.84 -4.56
CA ASN A 101 4.50 23.29 -5.40
C ASN A 101 4.96 22.02 -6.14
N ILE A 102 6.21 22.00 -6.62
CA ILE A 102 6.76 20.82 -7.30
C ILE A 102 6.88 19.63 -6.33
N VAL A 103 7.34 19.90 -5.09
CA VAL A 103 7.50 18.86 -4.06
C VAL A 103 6.13 18.33 -3.59
N SER A 104 5.16 19.21 -3.36
CA SER A 104 3.80 18.83 -2.97
C SER A 104 3.12 18.00 -4.06
N ASP A 105 3.32 18.36 -5.34
CA ASP A 105 2.76 17.63 -6.47
C ASP A 105 3.38 16.23 -6.60
N ILE A 106 4.69 16.10 -6.38
CA ILE A 106 5.37 14.80 -6.37
C ILE A 106 4.85 13.94 -5.21
N PHE A 107 4.77 14.46 -3.99
CA PHE A 107 4.27 13.69 -2.85
C PHE A 107 2.79 13.30 -3.01
N LEU A 108 1.96 14.20 -3.53
CA LEU A 108 0.57 13.92 -3.87
C LEU A 108 0.47 12.77 -4.89
N MET A 109 1.18 12.88 -6.02
CA MET A 109 1.20 11.85 -7.05
C MET A 109 1.66 10.49 -6.48
N GLN A 110 2.76 10.48 -5.73
CA GLN A 110 3.32 9.27 -5.14
C GLN A 110 2.36 8.61 -4.14
N SER A 111 1.72 9.40 -3.27
CA SER A 111 0.78 8.84 -2.29
C SER A 111 -0.44 8.20 -2.96
N ILE A 112 -0.96 8.82 -4.02
CA ILE A 112 -2.07 8.29 -4.82
C ILE A 112 -1.64 6.99 -5.52
N MET A 113 -0.48 7.00 -6.18
CA MET A 113 0.05 5.82 -6.87
C MET A 113 0.29 4.66 -5.91
N CYS A 114 0.94 4.90 -4.77
CA CYS A 114 1.13 3.92 -3.70
C CYS A 114 -0.21 3.32 -3.25
N SER A 115 -1.21 4.18 -3.01
CA SER A 115 -2.51 3.75 -2.52
C SER A 115 -3.26 2.89 -3.52
N ILE A 116 -3.29 3.30 -4.78
CA ILE A 116 -3.92 2.53 -5.87
C ILE A 116 -3.23 1.17 -6.02
N LEU A 117 -1.89 1.15 -6.10
CA LEU A 117 -1.14 -0.10 -6.25
C LEU A 117 -1.34 -1.03 -5.05
N PHE A 118 -1.27 -0.50 -3.83
CA PHE A 118 -1.52 -1.28 -2.62
C PHE A 118 -2.92 -1.88 -2.64
N TRP A 119 -3.93 -1.08 -2.92
CA TRP A 119 -5.32 -1.52 -2.98
C TRP A 119 -5.53 -2.63 -4.02
N LEU A 120 -5.02 -2.44 -5.24
CA LEU A 120 -5.15 -3.43 -6.31
C LEU A 120 -4.46 -4.76 -5.94
N LEU A 121 -3.26 -4.69 -5.35
CA LEU A 121 -2.54 -5.88 -4.91
C LEU A 121 -3.23 -6.58 -3.73
N ASP A 122 -3.74 -5.84 -2.74
CA ASP A 122 -4.47 -6.42 -1.61
C ASP A 122 -5.76 -7.11 -2.06
N GLU A 123 -6.53 -6.49 -2.95
CA GLU A 123 -7.75 -7.11 -3.48
C GLU A 123 -7.44 -8.29 -4.41
N PHE A 124 -6.35 -8.22 -5.18
CA PHE A 124 -5.89 -9.35 -6.00
C PHE A 124 -5.54 -10.56 -5.14
N LEU A 125 -4.69 -10.40 -4.13
CA LEU A 125 -4.26 -11.49 -3.25
C LEU A 125 -5.38 -12.05 -2.38
N ARG A 126 -6.47 -11.31 -2.20
CA ARG A 126 -7.65 -11.74 -1.46
C ARG A 126 -8.54 -12.73 -2.21
N ARG A 127 -8.45 -12.81 -3.54
CA ARG A 127 -9.30 -13.73 -4.33
C ARG A 127 -9.09 -15.17 -3.86
N GLU A 128 -10.18 -15.92 -3.65
CA GLU A 128 -10.15 -17.28 -3.08
C GLU A 128 -9.24 -18.26 -3.83
N LYS A 129 -9.13 -18.12 -5.17
CA LYS A 129 -8.21 -18.92 -6.00
C LYS A 129 -6.74 -18.71 -5.65
N ILE A 130 -6.38 -17.50 -5.20
CA ILE A 130 -5.01 -17.16 -4.81
C ILE A 130 -4.78 -17.60 -3.36
N LYS A 131 -5.74 -17.33 -2.48
CA LYS A 131 -5.72 -17.79 -1.08
C LYS A 131 -5.49 -19.30 -0.94
N SER A 132 -6.11 -20.14 -1.78
CA SER A 132 -5.88 -21.59 -1.77
C SER A 132 -4.45 -21.95 -2.17
N LYS A 133 -3.90 -21.35 -3.24
CA LYS A 133 -2.52 -21.56 -3.69
C LYS A 133 -1.50 -21.14 -2.62
N TRP A 134 -1.70 -19.99 -1.99
CA TRP A 134 -0.82 -19.52 -0.91
C TRP A 134 -0.85 -20.43 0.31
N ARG A 135 -2.02 -20.95 0.68
CA ARG A 135 -2.11 -21.93 1.77
C ARG A 135 -1.31 -23.19 1.47
N ILE A 136 -1.37 -23.70 0.23
CA ILE A 136 -0.57 -24.86 -0.19
C ILE A 136 0.93 -24.56 -0.14
N LEU A 137 1.36 -23.39 -0.66
CA LEU A 137 2.76 -22.97 -0.64
C LEU A 137 3.31 -22.81 0.79
N LEU A 138 2.55 -22.17 1.67
CA LEU A 138 2.97 -21.97 3.06
C LEU A 138 3.00 -23.27 3.85
N ASN A 139 2.05 -24.18 3.63
CA ASN A 139 2.10 -25.52 4.22
C ASN A 139 3.36 -26.26 3.76
N LYS A 140 3.71 -26.19 2.47
CA LYS A 140 4.93 -26.81 1.93
C LYS A 140 6.21 -26.26 2.56
N ILE A 141 6.25 -24.95 2.86
CA ILE A 141 7.40 -24.32 3.56
C ILE A 141 7.43 -24.73 5.04
N GLY A 142 6.26 -24.86 5.68
CA GLY A 142 6.15 -25.36 7.06
C GLY A 142 6.62 -26.81 7.20
N ASP A 143 6.25 -27.66 6.25
CA ASP A 143 6.65 -29.07 6.20
C ASP A 143 8.15 -29.25 5.96
N LEU A 144 8.80 -28.30 5.27
CA LEU A 144 10.27 -28.27 5.08
C LEU A 144 11.04 -27.84 6.34
N ARG A 145 10.34 -27.42 7.39
CA ARG A 145 10.92 -26.96 8.66
C ARG A 145 10.86 -28.03 9.75
N MET A 146 10.31 -29.22 9.45
CA MET A 146 10.42 -30.45 10.25
C MET A 146 11.47 -31.38 9.64
#